data_AF-A0A838KIQ4-F1
#
_entry.id   AF-A0A838KIQ4-F1
#
_cell.length_a   1.000
_cell.length_b   1.000
_cell.length_c   1.000
_cell.angle_alpha   90.00
_cell.angle_beta   90.00
_cell.angle_gamma   90.00
#
_symmetry.space_group_name_H-M   'P 1'
#
loop_
_entity.id
_entity.type
_entity.pdbx_description
1 polymer ?
#
loop_
_entity_poly.entity_id
_entity_poly.type
_entity_poly.pdbx_seq_one_letter_code
_entity_poly.pdbx_strand_id
1 'polypeptide(L)'
;MANTVSRAMHDTGLAAWFGGTLANAVSLNPAAAEAGDASSAGRVANAGWDRWTPVNAGAIGIHLIGAVGQLVGNRSRVAAQEGVGAMTVTKTALTAAALGATAYSRVLGKKVSQHRDVPVESGTTPASSTPDDVATAQKQLAMLQWL
;
A
#
# COMPACT_ATOMS: atom_id res chain seq x y z
N MET A 1 21.05 -1.67 21.93
CA MET A 1 19.79 -0.89 21.81
C MET A 1 19.49 -0.42 20.38
N ALA A 2 20.45 0.16 19.63
CA ALA A 2 20.21 0.64 18.27
C ALA A 2 19.60 -0.40 17.29
N ASN A 3 20.01 -1.67 17.41
CA ASN A 3 19.48 -2.75 16.56
C ASN A 3 18.04 -3.16 16.92
N THR A 4 17.62 -3.00 18.18
CA THR A 4 16.26 -3.35 18.62
C THR A 4 15.26 -2.31 18.11
N VAL A 5 15.59 -1.02 18.21
CA VAL A 5 14.73 0.07 17.74
C VAL A 5 14.61 0.04 16.22
N SER A 6 15.71 -0.09 15.48
CA SER A 6 15.65 -0.16 14.01
C SER A 6 14.88 -1.39 13.52
N ARG A 7 15.00 -2.53 14.21
CA ARG A 7 14.19 -3.72 13.92
C ARG A 7 12.71 -3.51 14.23
N ALA A 8 12.38 -2.94 15.37
CA ALA A 8 11.00 -2.63 15.70
C ALA A 8 10.38 -1.72 14.61
N MET A 9 11.06 -0.64 14.25
CA MET A 9 10.60 0.27 13.18
C MET A 9 10.44 -0.46 11.84
N HIS A 10 11.44 -1.23 11.43
CA HIS A 10 11.40 -1.99 10.19
C HIS A 10 10.17 -2.91 10.13
N ASP A 11 9.94 -3.69 11.20
CA ASP A 11 8.92 -4.73 11.23
C ASP A 11 7.52 -4.15 11.44
N THR A 12 7.35 -3.17 12.34
CA THR A 12 6.03 -2.53 12.55
C THR A 12 5.62 -1.67 11.37
N GLY A 13 6.57 -0.97 10.74
CA GLY A 13 6.28 -0.19 9.53
C GLY A 13 5.83 -1.08 8.38
N LEU A 14 6.52 -2.21 8.17
CA LEU A 14 6.13 -3.19 7.15
C LEU A 14 4.77 -3.82 7.45
N ALA A 15 4.53 -4.21 8.70
CA ALA A 15 3.27 -4.80 9.13
C ALA A 15 2.09 -3.83 8.97
N ALA A 16 2.27 -2.55 9.28
CA ALA A 16 1.23 -1.55 9.08
C ALA A 16 0.99 -1.26 7.58
N TRP A 17 2.05 -1.17 6.77
CA TRP A 17 1.94 -0.95 5.33
C TRP A 17 1.16 -2.10 4.65
N PHE A 18 1.61 -3.35 4.82
CA PHE A 18 0.93 -4.53 4.28
C PHE A 18 -0.45 -4.76 4.93
N GLY A 19 -0.55 -4.61 6.25
CA GLY A 19 -1.78 -4.82 6.98
C GLY A 19 -2.89 -3.86 6.53
N GLY A 20 -2.54 -2.63 6.16
CA GLY A 20 -3.49 -1.66 5.62
C GLY A 20 -4.03 -2.03 4.25
N THR A 21 -3.18 -2.49 3.32
CA THR A 21 -3.64 -2.94 2.00
C THR A 21 -4.50 -4.19 2.12
N LEU A 22 -4.08 -5.15 2.95
CA LEU A 22 -4.86 -6.35 3.25
C LEU A 22 -6.22 -6.03 3.85
N ALA A 23 -6.27 -5.21 4.91
CA ALA A 23 -7.53 -4.79 5.54
C ALA A 23 -8.43 -4.08 4.53
N ASN A 24 -7.87 -3.23 3.65
CA ASN A 24 -8.68 -2.58 2.64
C ASN A 24 -9.28 -3.59 1.64
N ALA A 25 -8.51 -4.58 1.20
CA ALA A 25 -8.97 -5.60 0.26
C ALA A 25 -10.05 -6.51 0.85
N VAL A 26 -9.89 -6.95 2.10
CA VAL A 26 -10.77 -7.96 2.71
C VAL A 26 -11.91 -7.37 3.55
N SER A 27 -11.80 -6.11 4.00
CA SER A 27 -12.83 -5.47 4.82
C SER A 27 -13.35 -4.16 4.23
N LEU A 28 -12.51 -3.14 3.98
CA LEU A 28 -13.03 -1.82 3.58
C LEU A 28 -13.75 -1.86 2.23
N ASN A 29 -13.12 -2.42 1.21
CA ASN A 29 -13.66 -2.44 -0.15
C ASN A 29 -14.98 -3.23 -0.23
N PRO A 30 -15.09 -4.43 0.37
CA PRO A 30 -16.38 -5.13 0.46
C PRO A 30 -17.41 -4.39 1.31
N ALA A 31 -17.05 -3.87 2.48
CA ALA A 31 -17.99 -3.17 3.35
C ALA A 31 -18.55 -1.88 2.71
N ALA A 32 -17.78 -1.24 1.82
CA ALA A 32 -18.27 -0.10 1.06
C ALA A 32 -19.44 -0.45 0.13
N ALA A 33 -19.52 -1.69 -0.37
CA ALA A 33 -20.62 -2.15 -1.23
C ALA A 33 -21.98 -2.15 -0.50
N GLU A 34 -21.97 -2.27 0.83
CA GLU A 34 -23.18 -2.28 1.67
C GLU A 34 -23.78 -0.88 1.87
N ALA A 35 -23.20 0.18 1.26
CA ALA A 35 -23.65 1.56 1.40
C ALA A 35 -24.96 1.88 0.64
N GLY A 36 -25.60 0.88 0.02
CA GLY A 36 -26.92 0.97 -0.58
C GLY A 36 -26.94 1.30 -2.08
N ASP A 37 -26.20 2.33 -2.50
CA ASP A 37 -26.07 2.68 -3.92
C ASP A 37 -24.60 2.83 -4.34
N ALA A 38 -24.36 2.68 -5.65
CA ALA A 38 -23.01 2.64 -6.22
C ALA A 38 -22.20 3.94 -5.98
N SER A 39 -22.86 5.09 -5.90
CA SER A 39 -22.21 6.36 -5.60
C SER A 39 -21.83 6.45 -4.12
N SER A 40 -22.74 6.02 -3.23
CA SER A 40 -22.48 5.86 -1.80
C SER A 40 -21.30 4.90 -1.53
N ALA A 41 -21.22 3.78 -2.26
CA ALA A 41 -20.11 2.84 -2.15
C ALA A 41 -18.77 3.50 -2.53
N GLY A 42 -18.74 4.25 -3.62
CA GLY A 42 -17.57 5.03 -4.04
C GLY A 42 -17.14 6.05 -2.98
N ARG A 43 -18.10 6.79 -2.40
CA ARG A 43 -17.83 7.74 -1.32
C ARG A 43 -17.22 7.07 -0.09
N VAL A 44 -17.79 5.94 0.36
CA VAL A 44 -17.30 5.21 1.54
C VAL A 44 -15.88 4.69 1.31
N ALA A 45 -15.63 4.07 0.16
CA ALA A 45 -14.30 3.57 -0.19
C ALA A 45 -13.27 4.70 -0.25
N ASN A 46 -13.57 5.80 -0.95
CA ASN A 46 -12.69 6.98 -1.05
C ASN A 46 -12.42 7.59 0.33
N ALA A 47 -13.46 7.75 1.15
CA ALA A 47 -13.33 8.30 2.50
C ALA A 47 -12.45 7.44 3.43
N GLY A 48 -12.52 6.10 3.29
CA GLY A 48 -11.64 5.19 4.01
C GLY A 48 -10.18 5.29 3.54
N TRP A 49 -9.94 5.29 2.23
CA TRP A 49 -8.62 5.43 1.64
C TRP A 49 -7.96 6.78 1.97
N ASP A 50 -8.72 7.88 1.97
CA ASP A 50 -8.21 9.21 2.31
C ASP A 50 -7.71 9.27 3.75
N ARG A 51 -8.40 8.59 4.68
CA ARG A 51 -7.98 8.48 6.08
C ARG A 51 -6.77 7.57 6.24
N TRP A 52 -6.72 6.45 5.51
CA TRP A 52 -5.63 5.49 5.59
C TRP A 52 -4.33 6.02 4.97
N THR A 53 -4.42 6.80 3.89
CA THR A 53 -3.25 7.28 3.13
C THR A 53 -2.13 7.88 4.00
N PRO A 54 -2.38 8.90 4.84
CA PRO A 54 -1.31 9.50 5.64
C PRO A 54 -0.70 8.50 6.62
N VAL A 55 -1.49 7.57 7.15
CA VAL A 55 -1.01 6.49 8.02
C VAL A 55 -0.11 5.54 7.24
N ASN A 56 -0.51 5.16 6.03
CA ASN A 56 0.30 4.33 5.13
C ASN A 56 1.64 4.99 4.79
N ALA A 57 1.64 6.30 4.48
CA ALA A 57 2.87 7.05 4.22
C ALA A 57 3.79 7.06 5.46
N GLY A 58 3.23 7.23 6.66
CA GLY A 58 3.97 7.11 7.91
C GLY A 58 4.55 5.71 8.13
N ALA A 59 3.77 4.65 7.88
CA ALA A 59 4.21 3.26 7.99
C ALA A 59 5.40 2.95 7.06
N ILE A 60 5.32 3.40 5.80
CA ILE A 60 6.42 3.31 4.84
C ILE A 60 7.66 4.04 5.36
N GLY A 61 7.51 5.28 5.84
CA GLY A 61 8.62 6.06 6.38
C GLY A 61 9.31 5.36 7.56
N ILE A 62 8.52 4.83 8.51
CA ILE A 62 9.03 4.07 9.66
C ILE A 62 9.78 2.82 9.20
N HIS A 63 9.23 2.07 8.23
CA HIS A 63 9.91 0.91 7.65
C HIS A 63 11.26 1.26 7.03
N LEU A 64 11.31 2.33 6.22
CA LEU A 64 12.53 2.76 5.55
C LEU A 64 13.61 3.25 6.52
N ILE A 65 13.23 3.99 7.57
CA ILE A 65 14.16 4.39 8.63
C ILE A 65 14.74 3.14 9.33
N GLY A 66 13.88 2.17 9.65
CA GLY A 66 14.30 0.88 10.21
C GLY A 66 15.26 0.12 9.28
N ALA A 67 14.95 0.05 7.99
CA ALA A 67 15.78 -0.61 6.97
C ALA A 67 17.18 0.04 6.86
N VAL A 68 17.26 1.37 6.81
CA VAL A 68 18.53 2.10 6.79
C VAL A 68 19.32 1.86 8.09
N GLY A 69 18.65 1.91 9.24
CA GLY A 69 19.28 1.63 10.53
C GLY A 69 19.85 0.22 10.61
N GLN A 70 19.14 -0.78 10.07
CA GLN A 70 19.64 -2.15 9.97
C GLN A 70 20.83 -2.26 9.01
N LEU A 71 20.78 -1.60 7.85
CA LEU A 71 21.88 -1.62 6.87
C LEU A 71 23.17 -1.02 7.45
N VAL A 72 23.08 0.17 8.05
CA VAL A 72 24.21 0.84 8.70
C VAL A 72 24.76 -0.01 9.85
N GLY A 73 23.87 -0.55 10.69
CA GLY A 73 24.26 -1.41 11.82
C GLY A 73 24.90 -2.75 11.42
N ASN A 74 24.68 -3.22 10.18
CA ASN A 74 25.22 -4.48 9.66
C ASN A 74 26.27 -4.29 8.56
N ARG A 75 26.81 -3.08 8.35
CA ARG A 75 27.77 -2.77 7.26
C ARG A 75 28.97 -3.71 7.18
N SER A 76 29.52 -4.14 8.33
CA SER A 76 30.66 -5.05 8.39
C SER A 76 30.29 -6.45 7.88
N ARG A 77 29.10 -6.93 8.24
CA ARG A 77 28.57 -8.21 7.78
C ARG A 77 28.26 -8.17 6.28
N VAL A 78 27.71 -7.06 5.79
CA VAL A 78 27.45 -6.86 4.35
C VAL A 78 28.76 -6.96 3.55
N ALA A 79 29.87 -6.44 4.07
CA ALA A 79 31.16 -6.45 3.39
C ALA A 79 31.94 -7.78 3.54
N ALA A 80 31.81 -8.46 4.68
CA ALA A 80 32.71 -9.56 5.06
C ALA A 80 32.04 -10.95 5.09
N GLN A 81 30.70 -11.03 5.17
CA GLN A 81 29.98 -12.29 5.28
C GLN A 81 29.39 -12.71 3.92
N GLU A 82 29.76 -13.90 3.46
CA GLU A 82 29.28 -14.47 2.21
C GLU A 82 27.73 -14.49 2.16
N GLY A 83 27.16 -14.10 1.02
CA GLY A 83 25.72 -14.06 0.78
C GLY A 83 24.96 -12.87 1.39
N VAL A 84 25.48 -12.19 2.42
CA VAL A 84 24.77 -11.07 3.07
C VAL A 84 24.62 -9.86 2.14
N GLY A 85 25.65 -9.56 1.34
CA GLY A 85 25.59 -8.51 0.32
C GLY A 85 24.51 -8.76 -0.72
N ALA A 86 24.48 -9.97 -1.30
CA ALA A 86 23.46 -10.35 -2.29
C ALA A 86 22.04 -10.27 -1.70
N MET A 87 21.83 -10.80 -0.50
CA MET A 87 20.53 -10.73 0.19
C MET A 87 20.09 -9.28 0.47
N THR A 88 21.03 -8.40 0.81
CA THR A 88 20.76 -6.97 1.04
C THR A 88 20.28 -6.30 -0.25
N VAL A 89 20.92 -6.59 -1.38
CA VAL A 89 20.50 -6.09 -2.70
C VAL A 89 19.11 -6.61 -3.05
N THR A 90 18.86 -7.92 -2.89
CA THR A 90 17.55 -8.51 -3.17
C THR A 90 16.44 -7.87 -2.35
N LYS A 91 16.63 -7.72 -1.03
CA LYS A 91 15.66 -7.04 -0.16
C LYS A 91 15.40 -5.60 -0.61
N THR A 92 16.46 -4.86 -0.91
CA THR A 92 16.35 -3.47 -1.36
C THR A 92 15.57 -3.37 -2.68
N ALA A 93 15.85 -4.27 -3.63
CA ALA A 93 15.13 -4.32 -4.91
C ALA A 93 13.65 -4.63 -4.71
N LEU A 94 13.31 -5.58 -3.84
CA LEU A 94 11.92 -5.92 -3.50
C LEU A 94 11.20 -4.74 -2.83
N THR A 95 11.85 -4.05 -1.87
CA THR A 95 11.28 -2.85 -1.24
C THR A 95 11.05 -1.74 -2.28
N ALA A 96 11.99 -1.53 -3.20
CA ALA A 96 11.83 -0.54 -4.27
C ALA A 96 10.66 -0.89 -5.21
N ALA A 97 10.49 -2.16 -5.56
CA ALA A 97 9.35 -2.62 -6.35
C ALA A 97 8.02 -2.40 -5.62
N ALA A 98 7.94 -2.72 -4.33
CA ALA A 98 6.76 -2.48 -3.50
C ALA A 98 6.41 -0.98 -3.38
N LEU A 99 7.41 -0.11 -3.23
CA LEU A 99 7.22 1.34 -3.27
C LEU A 99 6.67 1.80 -4.62
N GLY A 100 7.19 1.26 -5.73
CA GLY A 100 6.70 1.52 -7.07
C GLY A 100 5.23 1.13 -7.25
N ALA A 101 4.86 -0.08 -6.81
CA ALA A 101 3.48 -0.55 -6.83
C ALA A 101 2.56 0.35 -5.99
N THR A 102 3.00 0.75 -4.78
CA THR A 102 2.23 1.65 -3.91
C THR A 102 2.04 3.04 -4.53
N ALA A 103 3.09 3.61 -5.12
CA ALA A 103 3.00 4.90 -5.81
C ALA A 103 2.04 4.83 -7.00
N TYR A 104 2.11 3.75 -7.78
CA TYR A 104 1.23 3.53 -8.92
C TYR A 104 -0.24 3.36 -8.48
N SER A 105 -0.50 2.53 -7.45
CA SER A 105 -1.81 2.41 -6.81
C SER A 105 -2.36 3.76 -6.35
N ARG A 106 -1.51 4.66 -5.82
CA ARG A 106 -1.95 6.01 -5.44
C ARG A 106 -2.34 6.88 -6.62
N VAL A 107 -1.63 6.80 -7.74
CA VAL A 107 -2.00 7.50 -8.98
C VAL A 107 -3.37 7.03 -9.48
N LEU A 108 -3.59 5.71 -9.50
CA LEU A 108 -4.87 5.12 -9.89
C LEU A 108 -6.00 5.50 -8.93
N GLY A 109 -5.76 5.42 -7.61
CA GLY A 109 -6.74 5.81 -6.60
C GLY A 109 -7.13 7.28 -6.70
N LYS A 110 -6.18 8.18 -7.00
CA LYS A 110 -6.49 9.59 -7.27
C LYS A 110 -7.39 9.77 -8.48
N LYS A 111 -7.18 8.98 -9.55
CA LYS A 111 -8.03 9.00 -10.74
C LYS A 111 -9.47 8.56 -10.42
N VAL A 112 -9.63 7.53 -9.59
CA VAL A 112 -10.94 7.08 -9.09
C VAL A 112 -11.61 8.14 -8.21
N SER A 113 -10.84 8.78 -7.31
CA SER A 113 -11.33 9.79 -6.35
C SER A 113 -11.69 11.15 -6.96
N GLN A 114 -11.09 11.53 -8.11
CA GLN A 114 -11.36 12.80 -8.80
C GLN A 114 -12.83 13.00 -9.16
N HIS A 115 -13.54 11.89 -9.32
CA HIS A 115 -14.98 11.85 -9.48
C HIS A 115 -15.52 11.32 -8.12
N ARG A 116 -15.75 12.22 -7.14
CA ARG A 116 -16.01 11.83 -5.73
C ARG A 116 -17.12 10.77 -5.55
N ASP A 117 -18.03 10.72 -6.51
CA ASP A 117 -19.26 9.95 -6.54
C ASP A 117 -19.32 8.96 -7.72
N VAL A 118 -18.17 8.44 -8.19
CA VAL A 118 -18.18 7.41 -9.25
C VAL A 118 -19.07 6.25 -8.80
N PRO A 119 -20.06 5.85 -9.62
CA PRO A 119 -20.82 4.64 -9.36
C PRO A 119 -19.88 3.45 -9.39
N VAL A 120 -19.73 2.75 -8.28
CA VAL A 120 -18.92 1.52 -8.16
C VAL A 120 -19.70 0.47 -7.39
N GLU A 121 -19.52 -0.81 -7.71
CA GLU A 121 -20.08 -1.91 -6.91
C GLU A 121 -19.30 -2.09 -5.60
N SER A 122 -17.99 -1.81 -5.63
CA SER A 122 -17.11 -1.82 -4.46
C SER A 122 -15.87 -0.94 -4.70
N GLY A 123 -15.00 -0.77 -3.70
CA GLY A 123 -13.78 0.04 -3.83
C GLY A 123 -12.90 -0.30 -5.04
N THR A 124 -12.92 -1.54 -5.55
CA THR A 124 -12.17 -1.97 -6.73
C THR A 124 -13.01 -2.66 -7.82
N THR A 125 -14.33 -2.64 -7.70
CA THR A 125 -15.24 -3.26 -8.68
C THR A 125 -16.08 -2.17 -9.36
N PRO A 126 -15.94 -1.97 -10.68
CA PRO A 126 -16.76 -1.00 -11.40
C PRO A 126 -18.21 -1.44 -11.54
N ALA A 127 -19.13 -0.47 -11.54
CA ALA A 127 -20.52 -0.63 -11.94
C ALA A 127 -20.66 -0.50 -13.47
N SER A 128 -21.82 -0.87 -14.02
CA SER A 128 -22.11 -0.75 -15.46
C SER A 128 -22.10 0.69 -15.96
N SER A 129 -22.31 1.67 -15.09
CA SER A 129 -22.29 3.10 -15.38
C SER A 129 -20.96 3.79 -15.04
N THR A 130 -19.94 3.04 -14.58
CA THR A 130 -18.61 3.59 -14.33
C THR A 130 -17.95 4.02 -15.65
N PRO A 131 -17.40 5.24 -15.76
CA PRO A 131 -16.62 5.66 -16.93
C PRO A 131 -15.46 4.70 -17.23
N ASP A 132 -15.21 4.39 -18.51
CA ASP A 132 -14.25 3.35 -18.94
C ASP A 132 -12.84 3.54 -18.38
N ASP A 133 -12.40 4.80 -18.31
CA ASP A 133 -11.08 5.18 -17.87
C ASP A 133 -10.91 4.99 -16.34
N VAL A 134 -12.00 5.14 -15.59
CA VAL A 134 -12.09 4.87 -14.14
C VAL A 134 -12.26 3.37 -13.88
N ALA A 135 -13.08 2.68 -14.66
CA ALA A 135 -13.27 1.23 -14.56
C ALA A 135 -11.95 0.48 -14.80
N THR A 136 -11.14 0.94 -15.75
CA THR A 136 -9.80 0.41 -15.99
C THR A 136 -8.89 0.61 -14.77
N ALA A 137 -8.92 1.80 -14.16
CA ALA A 137 -8.13 2.07 -12.96
C ALA A 137 -8.56 1.19 -11.77
N GLN A 138 -9.87 0.97 -11.57
CA GLN A 138 -10.38 0.08 -10.53
C GLN A 138 -9.93 -1.37 -10.72
N LYS A 139 -9.97 -1.88 -11.96
CA LYS A 139 -9.48 -3.23 -12.28
C LYS A 139 -7.98 -3.38 -11.99
N GLN A 140 -7.18 -2.35 -12.26
CA GLN A 140 -5.77 -2.34 -11.91
C GLN A 140 -5.56 -2.31 -10.39
N LEU A 141 -6.31 -1.47 -9.67
CA LEU A 141 -6.30 -1.46 -8.20
C LEU A 141 -6.72 -2.82 -7.63
N ALA A 142 -7.67 -3.52 -8.25
CA ALA A 142 -8.11 -4.84 -7.82
C ALA A 142 -6.99 -5.89 -7.83
N MET A 143 -6.03 -5.76 -8.77
CA MET A 143 -4.84 -6.59 -8.84
C MET A 143 -3.77 -6.13 -7.85
N LEU A 144 -3.56 -4.82 -7.75
CA LEU A 144 -2.50 -4.22 -6.93
C LEU A 144 -2.80 -4.21 -5.43
N GLN A 145 -4.05 -4.36 -4.99
CA GLN A 145 -4.42 -4.36 -3.58
C GLN A 145 -3.80 -5.50 -2.75
N TRP A 146 -3.23 -6.50 -3.43
CA TRP A 146 -2.56 -7.65 -2.81
C TRP A 146 -1.04 -7.49 -2.72
N LEU A 147 -0.51 -6.37 -3.23
CA LEU A 147 0.93 -6.08 -3.30
C LEU A 147 1.37 -5.06 -2.24
#